data_AF-X0TQZ3-F1
#
_entry.id   AF-X0TQZ3-F1
#
_cell.length_a   1.000
_cell.length_b   1.000
_cell.length_c   1.000
_cell.angle_alpha   90.00
_cell.angle_beta   90.00
_cell.angle_gamma   90.00
#
_symmetry.space_group_name_H-M   'P 1'
#
loop_
_entity.id
_entity.type
_entity.pdbx_description
1 polymer ?
#
loop_
_entity_poly.entity_id
_entity_poly.type
_entity_poly.pdbx_seq_one_letter_code
_entity_poly.pdbx_strand_id
1 'polypeptide(L)' 'MLEKEELKKIKKSREKWESNDLKSTLERFPERKEKFVTGSGKEVARLYAPDNLEEFNYIKDLNFPGEYPYTRGVQSTM' A
#
# COMPACT_ATOMS: atom_id res chain seq x y z
N MET A 1 -1.12 13.64 -5.41
CA MET A 1 -0.52 13.04 -4.21
C MET A 1 -1.21 13.65 -3.02
N LEU A 2 -1.45 12.86 -1.96
CA LEU A 2 -2.09 13.38 -0.76
C LEU A 2 -1.22 14.44 -0.11
N GLU A 3 -1.87 15.39 0.56
CA GLU A 3 -1.14 16.41 1.30
C GLU A 3 -0.41 15.77 2.48
N LYS A 4 0.73 16.36 2.87
CA LYS A 4 1.55 15.84 3.99
C LYS A 4 0.76 15.75 5.29
N GLU A 5 -0.22 16.62 5.50
CA GLU A 5 -1.10 16.58 6.67
C GLU A 5 -2.06 15.40 6.64
N GLU A 6 -2.63 15.08 5.48
CA GLU A 6 -3.50 13.92 5.30
C GLU A 6 -2.72 12.61 5.49
N LEU A 7 -1.51 12.51 4.94
CA LEU A 7 -0.63 11.37 5.15
C LEU A 7 -0.31 11.15 6.63
N LYS A 8 -0.03 12.22 7.38
CA LYS A 8 0.15 12.15 8.84
C LYS A 8 -1.11 11.66 9.56
N LYS A 9 -2.29 12.13 9.16
CA LYS A 9 -3.56 11.66 9.72
C LYS A 9 -3.77 10.17 9.46
N ILE A 10 -3.48 9.70 8.24
CA ILE A 10 -3.57 8.29 7.85
C ILE A 10 -2.63 7.43 8.69
N LYS A 11 -1.34 7.82 8.81
CA LYS A 11 -0.36 7.12 9.66
C LYS A 11 -0.83 6.98 11.10
N LYS A 12 -1.29 8.08 11.70
CA LYS A 12 -1.81 8.07 13.08
C LYS A 12 -3.06 7.20 13.24
N SER A 13 -3.96 7.24 12.26
CA SER A 13 -5.16 6.40 12.26
C SER A 13 -4.81 4.92 12.16
N ARG A 14 -3.83 4.59 11.32
CA ARG A 14 -3.31 3.24 11.15
C ARG A 14 -2.68 2.71 12.44
N GLU A 15 -1.80 3.47 13.09
CA GLU A 15 -1.20 3.10 14.38
C GLU A 15 -2.27 2.82 15.46
N LYS A 16 -3.33 3.64 15.48
CA LYS A 16 -4.46 3.45 16.39
C LYS A 16 -5.22 2.16 16.08
N TRP A 17 -5.47 1.86 14.81
CA TRP A 17 -6.13 0.63 14.39
C TRP A 17 -5.27 -0.61 14.69
N GLU A 18 -3.96 -0.55 14.44
CA GLU A 18 -3.02 -1.65 14.70
C GLU A 18 -2.91 -1.99 16.19
N SER A 19 -2.88 -0.97 17.05
CA SER A 19 -2.77 -1.13 18.51
C SER A 19 -4.06 -1.57 19.20
N ASN A 20 -5.23 -1.34 18.59
CA ASN A 20 -6.54 -1.61 19.20
C ASN A 20 -7.28 -2.75 18.49
N ASP A 21 -7.94 -2.43 17.38
CA ASP A 21 -8.88 -3.34 16.70
C ASP A 21 -8.16 -4.58 16.16
N LEU A 22 -6.99 -4.36 15.57
CA LEU A 22 -6.20 -5.43 14.98
C LEU A 22 -5.61 -6.35 16.06
N LYS A 23 -5.00 -5.77 17.11
CA LYS A 23 -4.43 -6.53 18.21
C LYS A 23 -5.48 -7.40 18.89
N SER A 24 -6.62 -6.82 19.26
CA SER A 24 -7.72 -7.57 19.90
C SER A 24 -8.27 -8.70 19.01
N THR A 25 -8.33 -8.48 17.70
CA THR A 25 -8.75 -9.51 16.74
C THR A 25 -7.73 -10.64 16.66
N LEU A 26 -6.44 -10.32 16.56
CA LEU A 26 -5.36 -11.32 16.45
C LEU A 26 -5.20 -12.17 17.71
N GLU A 27 -5.43 -11.59 18.90
CA GLU A 27 -5.41 -12.32 20.17
C GLU A 27 -6.52 -13.38 20.24
N ARG A 28 -7.69 -13.10 19.63
CA ARG A 28 -8.82 -14.02 19.59
C ARG A 28 -8.78 -14.98 18.40
N PHE A 29 -8.34 -14.48 17.26
CA PHE A 29 -8.32 -15.16 15.97
C PHE A 29 -6.99 -14.87 15.26
N PRO A 30 -5.96 -15.69 15.51
CA PRO A 30 -4.66 -15.50 14.88
C PRO A 30 -4.73 -15.70 13.37
N GLU A 31 -3.81 -15.08 12.65
CA GLU A 31 -3.67 -15.29 11.21
C GLU A 31 -3.23 -16.72 10.88
N ARG A 32 -3.58 -17.19 9.68
CA ARG A 32 -3.25 -18.54 9.21
C ARG A 32 -1.74 -18.82 9.15
N LYS A 33 -0.94 -17.78 8.98
CA LYS A 33 0.51 -17.85 8.87
C LYS A 33 1.10 -16.63 9.56
N GLU A 34 2.29 -16.79 10.12
CA GLU A 34 3.06 -15.66 10.67
C GLU A 34 3.48 -14.68 9.58
N LYS A 35 3.77 -15.18 8.38
CA LYS A 35 4.15 -14.37 7.21
C LYS A 35 3.44 -14.84 5.95
N PHE A 36 3.08 -13.87 5.11
CA PHE A 36 2.55 -14.11 3.78
C PHE A 36 3.62 -13.74 2.77
N VAL A 37 3.95 -14.67 1.88
CA VAL A 37 5.06 -14.54 0.93
C VAL A 37 4.57 -14.90 -0.47
N THR A 38 4.96 -14.11 -1.47
CA THR A 38 4.68 -14.39 -2.88
C THR A 38 5.49 -15.60 -3.38
N GLY A 39 5.14 -16.13 -4.55
CA GLY A 39 5.93 -17.21 -5.19
C GLY A 39 7.39 -16.81 -5.50
N SER A 40 7.67 -15.51 -5.56
CA SER A 40 9.03 -14.95 -5.75
C SER A 40 9.76 -14.62 -4.45
N GLY A 41 9.20 -14.98 -3.28
CA GLY A 41 9.86 -14.79 -1.99
C GLY A 41 9.67 -13.41 -1.36
N LYS A 42 8.80 -12.55 -1.90
CA LYS A 42 8.54 -11.21 -1.31
C LYS A 42 7.47 -11.29 -0.23
N GLU A 43 7.74 -10.72 0.93
CA GLU A 43 6.76 -10.60 2.01
C GLU A 43 5.64 -9.63 1.63
N VAL A 44 4.39 -10.01 1.93
CA VAL A 44 3.18 -9.23 1.62
C VAL A 44 2.64 -8.67 2.91
N ALA A 45 2.58 -7.34 3.01
CA ALA A 45 2.00 -6.66 4.17
C ALA A 45 0.49 -6.94 4.28
N ARG A 46 -0.02 -6.91 5.52
CA ARG A 46 -1.45 -7.09 5.83
C ARG A 46 -2.35 -6.07 5.13
N LEU A 47 -1.88 -4.82 5.04
CA LEU A 47 -2.63 -3.71 4.47
C LEU A 47 -1.67 -2.74 3.79
N TYR A 48 -2.01 -2.35 2.56
CA TYR A 48 -1.39 -1.23 1.86
C TYR A 48 -2.36 -0.05 1.86
N ALA A 49 -1.87 1.12 2.23
CA ALA A 49 -2.62 2.36 2.34
C ALA A 49 -1.80 3.50 1.71
N PRO A 50 -2.38 4.71 1.53
CA PRO A 50 -1.69 5.78 0.80
C PRO A 50 -0.35 6.23 1.40
N ASP A 51 -0.14 6.03 2.69
CA ASP A 51 1.15 6.19 3.39
C ASP A 51 2.25 5.24 2.89
N ASN A 52 1.90 4.19 2.15
CA ASN A 52 2.87 3.32 1.48
C ASN A 52 3.38 3.90 0.15
N LEU A 53 2.81 5.01 -0.32
CA LEU A 53 3.15 5.68 -1.58
C LEU A 53 3.70 7.10 -1.36
N GLU A 54 4.34 7.37 -0.20
CA GLU A 54 4.83 8.72 0.14
C GLU A 54 5.84 9.28 -0.86
N GLU A 55 6.71 8.43 -1.41
CA GLU A 55 7.74 8.82 -2.38
C GLU A 55 7.29 8.63 -3.83
N PHE A 56 6.11 8.06 -4.03
CA PHE A 56 5.58 7.81 -5.37
C PHE A 56 5.28 9.14 -6.06
N ASN A 57 5.54 9.23 -7.35
CA ASN A 57 5.16 10.36 -8.18
C ASN A 57 4.32 9.84 -9.35
N TYR A 58 3.01 10.11 -9.30
CA TYR A 58 2.06 9.58 -10.28
C TYR A 58 2.47 9.89 -11.74
N ILE A 59 2.91 11.11 -12.02
CA ILE A 59 3.28 11.52 -13.38
C ILE A 59 4.62 10.91 -13.83
N LYS A 60 5.57 10.72 -12.91
CA LYS A 60 6.90 10.18 -13.27
C LYS A 60 6.97 8.65 -13.29
N ASP A 61 6.29 8.00 -12.35
CA ASP A 61 6.47 6.56 -12.09
C ASP A 61 5.38 5.69 -12.73
N LEU A 62 4.20 6.26 -12.99
CA LEU A 62 3.04 5.51 -13.51
C LEU A 62 2.51 6.09 -14.83
N ASN A 63 2.31 7.40 -14.85
CA ASN A 63 1.80 8.21 -15.94
C ASN A 63 0.51 7.66 -16.61
N PHE A 64 0.17 8.13 -17.81
CA PHE A 64 -0.96 7.64 -18.61
C PHE A 64 -0.53 6.52 -19.59
N PRO A 65 -1.45 5.65 -20.05
CA PRO A 65 -1.14 4.65 -21.08
C PRO A 65 -0.58 5.30 -22.35
N GLY A 66 0.41 4.68 -22.96
CA GLY A 66 1.09 5.23 -24.14
C GLY A 66 2.10 6.34 -23.85
N GLU A 67 2.33 6.69 -22.58
CA GLU A 67 3.37 7.62 -22.17
C GLU A 67 4.45 6.94 -21.32
N TYR A 68 5.69 7.45 -21.38
CA TYR A 68 6.77 7.00 -20.50
C TYR A 68 6.36 7.14 -19.02
N PRO A 69 6.68 6.17 -18.13
CA PRO A 69 7.51 4.98 -18.32
C PRO A 69 6.77 3.73 -18.84
N TYR A 70 5.58 3.90 -19.43
CA TYR A 70 4.74 2.84 -19.99
C TYR A 70 4.30 1.77 -18.98
N THR A 71 4.33 2.10 -17.68
CA THR A 71 3.88 1.22 -16.59
C THR A 71 2.43 0.78 -16.79
N ARG A 72 1.61 1.60 -17.46
CA ARG A 72 0.19 1.30 -17.78
C ARG A 72 -0.05 0.76 -19.20
N GLY A 73 1.00 0.39 -19.91
CA GLY A 73 0.92 -0.13 -21.28
C GLY A 73 1.50 0.84 -22.30
N VAL A 74 2.00 0.26 -23.40
CA VAL A 74 2.72 0.97 -24.47
C VAL A 74 1.76 1.69 -25.42
N GLN A 75 0.52 1.23 -25.55
CA GLN A 75 -0.50 1.86 -26.38
C GLN A 75 -1.48 2.68 -25.54
N SER A 76 -1.93 3.81 -26.07
CA SER A 76 -2.89 4.69 -25.39
C SER A 76 -4.28 4.08 -25.26
N THR A 77 -4.63 3.10 -26.09
CA THR A 77 -5.97 2.48 -26.13
C THR A 77 -6.02 1.00 -25.73
N MET A 78 -4.88 0.42 -25.32
CA MET A 78 -4.64 -1.04 -25.22
C MET A 78 -4.79 -1.80 -26.54
#